data_AF-X1RNL6-F1
#
_entry.id   AF-X1RNL6-F1
#
_cell.length_a   1.000
_cell.length_b   1.000
_cell.length_c   1.000
_cell.angle_alpha   90.00
_cell.angle_beta   90.00
_cell.angle_gamma   90.00
#
_symmetry.space_group_name_H-M   'P 1'
#
loop_
_entity.id
_entity.type
_entity.pdbx_description
1 polymer ?
#
loop_
_entity_poly.entity_id
_entity_poly.type
_entity_poly.pdbx_seq_one_letter_code
_entity_poly.pdbx_strand_id
1 'polypeptide(L)'
;FKIDVATARREFYEYPAAFPKVELSSIKKDLYRRDFTINAMAIQLNQKYFGKLIDFFGGQKDLSLGIIRVLYNLSFVEDPARIIRAIRFEQRYNFKMDRTTEDFLKKAIDDKLLSRLRKKRISEELILILKEENPLKSLKRMEELGALKYILPDVELNEETVKRLNKIKDNYNFWKRNIPDEKVILWMIYFCCLIRNL
;
A
#
# COMPACT_ATOMS: atom_id res chain seq x y z
N PHE A 1 20.99 15.27 1.36
CA PHE A 1 20.29 14.42 0.37
C PHE A 1 20.56 12.96 0.70
N LYS A 2 19.60 12.06 0.46
CA LYS A 2 19.78 10.61 0.61
C LYS A 2 19.71 9.97 -0.78
N ILE A 3 20.72 9.19 -1.16
CA ILE A 3 20.79 8.47 -2.44
C ILE A 3 20.81 6.98 -2.13
N ASP A 4 19.80 6.26 -2.64
CA ASP A 4 19.73 4.80 -2.54
C ASP A 4 20.11 4.20 -3.90
N VAL A 5 21.16 3.37 -3.94
CA VAL A 5 21.64 2.69 -5.15
C VAL A 5 21.36 1.20 -5.03
N ALA A 6 20.69 0.62 -6.02
CA ALA A 6 20.35 -0.80 -6.06
C ALA A 6 20.64 -1.40 -7.44
N THR A 7 21.19 -2.61 -7.46
CA THR A 7 21.42 -3.35 -8.70
C THR A 7 20.13 -3.96 -9.23
N ALA A 8 19.88 -3.84 -10.53
CA ALA A 8 18.71 -4.43 -11.17
C ALA A 8 18.69 -5.95 -11.00
N ARG A 9 17.54 -6.49 -10.57
CA ARG A 9 17.41 -7.89 -10.22
C ARG A 9 16.05 -8.48 -10.59
N ARG A 10 16.01 -9.80 -10.77
CA ARG A 10 14.78 -10.59 -10.82
C ARG A 10 14.57 -11.25 -9.46
N GLU A 11 13.31 -11.39 -9.07
CA GLU A 11 12.91 -12.10 -7.85
C GLU A 11 12.19 -13.41 -8.20
N PHE A 12 12.43 -14.42 -7.38
CA PHE A 12 11.75 -15.72 -7.41
C PHE A 12 11.24 -16.05 -6.00
N TYR A 13 10.03 -16.58 -5.93
CA TYR A 13 9.36 -16.92 -4.68
C TYR A 13 9.14 -18.43 -4.62
N GLU A 14 9.67 -19.09 -3.58
CA GLU A 14 9.48 -20.54 -3.39
C GLU A 14 8.03 -20.87 -3.00
N TYR A 15 7.41 -19.99 -2.21
CA TYR A 15 6.02 -20.08 -1.78
C TYR A 15 5.47 -18.67 -1.47
N PRO A 16 4.13 -18.50 -1.38
CA PRO A 16 3.50 -17.21 -1.07
C PRO A 16 4.05 -16.58 0.23
N ALA A 17 4.37 -15.28 0.19
CA ALA A 17 4.95 -14.52 1.31
C ALA A 17 6.36 -14.94 1.78
N ALA A 18 7.08 -15.76 1.02
CA ALA A 18 8.50 -16.07 1.26
C ALA A 18 9.40 -14.84 1.04
N PHE A 19 10.62 -14.88 1.58
CA PHE A 19 11.66 -13.95 1.12
C PHE A 19 12.05 -14.27 -0.31
N PRO A 20 12.18 -13.26 -1.20
CA PRO A 20 12.55 -13.53 -2.58
C PRO A 20 14.02 -13.93 -2.68
N LYS A 21 14.31 -14.90 -3.55
CA LYS A 21 15.67 -15.12 -4.07
C LYS A 21 15.94 -14.13 -5.20
N VAL A 22 17.15 -13.58 -5.24
CA VAL A 22 17.52 -12.49 -6.16
C VAL A 22 18.64 -12.91 -7.11
N GLU A 23 18.49 -12.53 -8.38
CA GLU A 23 19.51 -12.72 -9.41
C GLU A 23 19.68 -11.44 -10.24
N LEU A 24 20.90 -11.17 -10.72
CA LEU A 24 21.18 -10.02 -11.58
C LEU A 24 20.31 -10.07 -12.83
N SER A 25 19.76 -8.92 -13.22
CA SER A 25 18.83 -8.87 -14.35
C SER A 25 18.76 -7.54 -15.06
N SER A 26 18.00 -7.53 -16.15
CA SER A 26 17.71 -6.31 -16.91
C SER A 26 16.72 -5.42 -16.16
N ILE A 27 16.73 -4.12 -16.49
CA ILE A 27 15.78 -3.14 -15.95
C ILE A 27 14.32 -3.55 -16.18
N LYS A 28 14.00 -4.18 -17.32
CA LYS A 28 12.65 -4.67 -17.61
C LYS A 28 12.19 -5.72 -16.59
N LYS A 29 13.07 -6.67 -16.23
CA LYS A 29 12.78 -7.70 -15.22
C LYS A 29 12.70 -7.12 -13.81
N ASP A 30 13.52 -6.12 -13.49
CA ASP A 30 13.45 -5.40 -12.21
C ASP A 30 12.17 -4.58 -12.05
N LEU A 31 11.69 -3.94 -13.13
CA LEU A 31 10.42 -3.24 -13.11
C LEU A 31 9.23 -4.21 -13.05
N TYR A 32 9.34 -5.40 -13.67
CA TYR A 32 8.25 -6.39 -13.70
C TYR A 32 7.90 -7.01 -12.33
N ARG A 33 8.87 -7.07 -11.40
CA ARG A 33 8.63 -7.58 -10.03
C ARG A 33 7.96 -6.55 -9.11
N ARG A 34 7.64 -5.35 -9.60
CA ARG A 34 7.00 -4.28 -8.80
C ARG A 34 5.50 -4.53 -8.65
N ASP A 35 4.88 -3.74 -7.79
CA ASP A 35 3.49 -3.92 -7.38
C ASP A 35 2.49 -3.50 -8.45
N PHE A 36 2.57 -2.26 -8.94
CA PHE A 36 1.60 -1.67 -9.85
C PHE A 36 2.26 -0.98 -11.06
N THR A 37 1.55 -0.89 -12.18
CA THR A 37 2.03 -0.23 -13.42
C THR A 37 2.53 1.19 -13.18
N ILE A 38 1.80 1.98 -12.40
CA ILE A 38 2.16 3.36 -12.04
C ILE A 38 3.49 3.46 -11.26
N ASN A 39 3.92 2.37 -10.61
CA ASN A 39 5.17 2.28 -9.85
C ASN A 39 6.29 1.55 -10.62
N ALA A 40 6.02 1.13 -11.86
CA ALA A 40 6.88 0.28 -12.68
C ALA A 40 7.46 1.02 -13.90
N MET A 41 7.68 2.32 -13.75
CA MET A 41 8.34 3.19 -14.73
C MET A 41 9.74 3.59 -14.25
N ALA A 42 10.61 3.98 -15.17
CA ALA A 42 11.96 4.48 -14.86
C ALA A 42 12.37 5.61 -15.79
N ILE A 43 13.26 6.50 -15.35
CA ILE A 43 13.89 7.51 -16.20
C ILE A 43 15.36 7.14 -16.38
N GLN A 44 15.85 7.17 -17.61
CA GLN A 44 17.26 6.92 -17.90
C GLN A 44 18.12 8.13 -17.52
N LEU A 45 19.21 7.86 -16.81
CA LEU A 45 20.20 8.86 -16.40
C LEU A 45 21.51 8.77 -17.23
N ASN A 46 21.63 7.79 -18.12
CA ASN A 46 22.77 7.66 -19.02
C ASN A 46 22.79 8.83 -20.02
N GLN A 47 23.96 9.45 -20.23
CA GLN A 47 24.12 10.65 -21.09
C GLN A 47 23.40 10.54 -22.45
N LYS A 48 23.55 9.42 -23.15
CA LYS A 48 22.96 9.20 -24.49
C LYS A 48 21.42 9.26 -24.51
N TYR A 49 20.76 8.90 -23.42
CA TYR A 49 19.30 8.80 -23.33
C TYR A 49 18.77 9.54 -22.09
N PHE A 50 19.47 10.58 -21.63
CA PHE A 50 19.14 11.28 -20.40
C PHE A 50 17.71 11.84 -20.46
N GLY A 51 16.93 11.59 -19.41
CA GLY A 51 15.54 12.02 -19.32
C GLY A 51 14.53 11.13 -20.06
N LYS A 52 14.99 10.09 -20.76
CA LYS A 52 14.08 9.16 -21.44
C LYS A 52 13.27 8.35 -20.43
N LEU A 53 11.95 8.44 -20.53
CA LEU A 53 11.02 7.61 -19.77
C LEU A 53 10.96 6.20 -20.37
N ILE A 54 11.13 5.21 -19.50
CA ILE A 54 10.94 3.79 -19.76
C ILE A 54 9.63 3.37 -19.10
N ASP A 55 8.66 2.99 -19.92
CA ASP A 55 7.39 2.43 -19.49
C ASP A 55 7.08 1.19 -20.34
N PHE A 56 7.34 0.01 -19.79
CA PHE A 56 7.09 -1.26 -20.48
C PHE A 56 5.66 -1.77 -20.30
N PHE A 57 4.91 -1.23 -19.33
CA PHE A 57 3.68 -1.84 -18.80
C PHE A 57 2.47 -0.92 -18.87
N GLY A 58 2.61 0.27 -19.46
CA GLY A 58 1.52 1.24 -19.61
C GLY A 58 1.25 2.05 -18.35
N GLY A 59 2.24 2.21 -17.47
CA GLY A 59 2.13 3.00 -16.25
C GLY A 59 1.72 4.45 -16.49
N GLN A 60 2.15 5.08 -17.59
CA GLN A 60 1.71 6.44 -17.94
C GLN A 60 0.22 6.50 -18.25
N LYS A 61 -0.28 5.51 -18.98
CA LYS A 61 -1.70 5.43 -19.35
C LYS A 61 -2.54 5.20 -18.10
N ASP A 62 -2.19 4.22 -17.27
CA ASP A 62 -2.90 3.96 -16.03
C ASP A 62 -2.83 5.16 -15.06
N LEU A 63 -1.71 5.87 -15.00
CA LEU A 63 -1.59 7.10 -14.22
C LEU A 63 -2.56 8.18 -14.71
N SER A 64 -2.66 8.39 -16.02
CA SER A 64 -3.56 9.38 -16.62
C SER A 64 -5.04 9.05 -16.40
N LEU A 65 -5.38 7.76 -16.34
CA LEU A 65 -6.75 7.26 -16.13
C LEU A 65 -7.10 7.06 -14.65
N GLY A 66 -6.15 7.24 -13.74
CA GLY A 66 -6.35 6.98 -12.32
C GLY A 66 -6.60 5.51 -11.99
N ILE A 67 -5.79 4.61 -12.56
CA ILE A 67 -5.94 3.15 -12.44
C ILE A 67 -4.80 2.55 -11.59
N ILE A 68 -5.17 1.69 -10.65
CA ILE A 68 -4.26 0.78 -9.94
C ILE A 68 -4.34 -0.59 -10.61
N ARG A 69 -3.28 -0.97 -11.32
CA ARG A 69 -3.19 -2.23 -12.08
C ARG A 69 -1.97 -3.04 -11.68
N VAL A 70 -2.14 -4.31 -11.37
CA VAL A 70 -1.01 -5.24 -11.15
C VAL A 70 -0.32 -5.64 -12.45
N LEU A 71 0.97 -5.95 -12.38
CA LEU A 71 1.75 -6.34 -13.57
C LEU A 71 1.48 -7.77 -14.07
N TYR A 72 0.98 -8.64 -13.19
CA TYR A 72 0.68 -10.06 -13.47
C TYR A 72 -0.27 -10.64 -12.43
N ASN A 73 -0.90 -11.77 -12.78
CA ASN A 73 -1.95 -12.44 -12.01
C ASN A 73 -1.49 -12.97 -10.63
N LEU A 74 -0.22 -13.33 -10.46
CA LEU A 74 0.32 -13.83 -9.20
C LEU A 74 0.86 -12.72 -8.27
N SER A 75 0.68 -11.44 -8.61
CA SER A 75 1.25 -10.31 -7.86
C SER A 75 0.89 -10.33 -6.36
N PHE A 76 -0.39 -10.56 -6.02
CA PHE A 76 -0.85 -10.66 -4.62
C PHE A 76 -0.49 -12.00 -3.97
N VAL A 77 -0.23 -13.04 -4.76
CA VAL A 77 0.17 -14.35 -4.26
C VAL A 77 1.62 -14.32 -3.80
N GLU A 78 2.49 -13.72 -4.60
CA GLU A 78 3.91 -13.56 -4.27
C GLU A 78 4.09 -12.62 -3.06
N ASP A 79 3.36 -11.49 -3.05
CA ASP A 79 3.41 -10.54 -1.95
C ASP A 79 2.01 -10.06 -1.51
N PRO A 80 1.40 -10.72 -0.50
CA PRO A 80 0.10 -10.33 0.03
C PRO A 80 0.05 -8.91 0.62
N ALA A 81 1.20 -8.31 0.98
CA ALA A 81 1.22 -6.92 1.45
C ALA A 81 0.74 -5.94 0.37
N ARG A 82 0.84 -6.32 -0.91
CA ARG A 82 0.34 -5.52 -2.04
C ARG A 82 -1.16 -5.27 -1.98
N ILE A 83 -1.94 -6.12 -1.31
CA ILE A 83 -3.39 -5.91 -1.09
C ILE A 83 -3.60 -4.61 -0.29
N ILE A 84 -2.90 -4.47 0.84
CA ILE A 84 -2.98 -3.30 1.71
C ILE A 84 -2.48 -2.06 0.96
N ARG A 85 -1.40 -2.22 0.18
CA ARG A 85 -0.84 -1.15 -0.66
C ARG A 85 -1.80 -0.69 -1.76
N ALA A 86 -2.50 -1.61 -2.43
CA ALA A 86 -3.46 -1.28 -3.49
C ALA A 86 -4.57 -0.39 -2.93
N ILE A 87 -5.15 -0.78 -1.80
CA ILE A 87 -6.18 -0.02 -1.10
C ILE A 87 -5.63 1.34 -0.65
N ARG A 88 -4.42 1.38 -0.10
CA ARG A 88 -3.78 2.66 0.29
C ARG A 88 -3.62 3.60 -0.91
N PHE A 89 -3.13 3.11 -2.05
CA PHE A 89 -2.95 3.94 -3.26
C PHE A 89 -4.27 4.33 -3.92
N GLU A 90 -5.27 3.43 -3.95
CA GLU A 90 -6.63 3.72 -4.41
C GLU A 90 -7.18 4.95 -3.67
N GLN A 91 -7.09 4.96 -2.34
CA GLN A 91 -7.61 6.07 -1.54
C GLN A 91 -6.72 7.32 -1.56
N ARG A 92 -5.40 7.16 -1.51
CA ARG A 92 -4.44 8.27 -1.52
C ARG A 92 -4.53 9.12 -2.79
N TYR A 93 -4.60 8.47 -3.95
CA TYR A 93 -4.61 9.15 -5.24
C TYR A 93 -6.01 9.33 -5.81
N ASN A 94 -7.05 8.86 -5.11
CA ASN A 94 -8.42 8.79 -5.60
C ASN A 94 -8.52 8.05 -6.95
N PHE A 95 -7.76 6.94 -7.03
CA PHE A 95 -7.72 6.04 -8.19
C PHE A 95 -8.72 4.92 -7.99
N LYS A 96 -8.86 4.05 -8.99
CA LYS A 96 -9.63 2.81 -8.91
C LYS A 96 -8.77 1.62 -9.31
N MET A 97 -8.95 0.49 -8.63
CA MET A 97 -8.43 -0.77 -9.16
C MET A 97 -9.19 -1.11 -10.45
N ASP A 98 -8.46 -1.57 -11.47
CA ASP A 98 -9.16 -2.14 -12.62
C ASP A 98 -9.82 -3.48 -12.22
N ARG A 99 -10.86 -3.89 -12.96
CA ARG A 99 -11.66 -5.07 -12.63
C ARG A 99 -10.80 -6.31 -12.38
N THR A 100 -9.82 -6.56 -13.24
CA THR A 100 -8.95 -7.73 -13.12
C THR A 100 -8.06 -7.67 -11.88
N THR A 101 -7.55 -6.50 -11.52
CA THR A 101 -6.79 -6.31 -10.27
C THR A 101 -7.67 -6.53 -9.04
N GLU A 102 -8.90 -6.00 -9.03
CA GLU A 102 -9.82 -6.21 -7.91
C GLU A 102 -10.22 -7.69 -7.78
N ASP A 103 -10.44 -8.40 -8.90
CA ASP A 103 -10.74 -9.83 -8.90
C ASP A 103 -9.58 -10.67 -8.33
N PHE A 104 -8.34 -10.38 -8.72
CA PHE A 104 -7.16 -11.03 -8.15
C PHE A 104 -6.97 -10.73 -6.67
N LEU A 105 -7.28 -9.50 -6.25
CA LEU A 105 -7.22 -9.08 -4.85
C LEU A 105 -8.24 -9.86 -4.02
N LYS A 106 -9.50 -9.92 -4.46
CA LYS A 106 -10.57 -10.67 -3.79
C LYS A 106 -10.21 -12.14 -3.65
N LYS A 107 -9.76 -12.75 -4.75
CA LYS A 107 -9.28 -14.14 -4.72
C LYS A 107 -8.16 -14.37 -3.70
N ALA A 108 -7.18 -13.46 -3.64
CA ALA A 108 -6.09 -13.56 -2.68
C ALA A 108 -6.56 -13.43 -1.21
N ILE A 109 -7.60 -12.64 -0.96
CA ILE A 109 -8.25 -12.53 0.36
C ILE A 109 -8.99 -13.83 0.70
N ASP A 110 -9.77 -14.38 -0.25
CA ASP A 110 -10.52 -15.62 -0.09
C ASP A 110 -9.59 -16.83 0.16
N ASP A 111 -8.45 -16.87 -0.53
CA ASP A 111 -7.36 -17.84 -0.35
C ASP A 111 -6.59 -17.64 0.97
N LYS A 112 -7.02 -16.68 1.80
CA LYS A 112 -6.44 -16.33 3.11
C LYS A 112 -4.96 -15.98 3.03
N LEU A 113 -4.50 -15.37 1.93
CA LEU A 113 -3.07 -15.08 1.76
C LEU A 113 -2.57 -14.00 2.72
N LEU A 114 -3.45 -13.09 3.16
CA LEU A 114 -3.12 -12.09 4.19
C LEU A 114 -2.72 -12.73 5.53
N SER A 115 -3.28 -13.88 5.91
CA SER A 115 -2.91 -14.55 7.17
C SER A 115 -1.51 -15.19 7.12
N ARG A 116 -0.96 -15.39 5.92
CA ARG A 116 0.41 -15.88 5.71
C ARG A 116 1.45 -14.75 5.84
N LEU A 117 1.01 -13.49 5.82
CA LEU A 117 1.90 -12.34 5.92
C LEU A 117 2.39 -12.18 7.37
N ARG A 118 3.69 -11.92 7.54
CA ARG A 118 4.27 -11.68 8.87
C ARG A 118 3.65 -10.43 9.51
N LYS A 119 3.33 -10.50 10.80
CA LYS A 119 2.75 -9.38 11.58
C LYS A 119 3.52 -8.07 11.41
N LYS A 120 4.86 -8.12 11.33
CA LYS A 120 5.71 -6.94 11.07
C LYS A 120 5.35 -6.24 9.75
N ARG A 121 5.19 -6.97 8.65
CA ARG A 121 4.86 -6.38 7.33
C ARG A 121 3.43 -5.81 7.33
N ILE A 122 2.50 -6.50 7.98
CA ILE A 122 1.13 -5.98 8.20
C ILE A 122 1.20 -4.65 8.96
N SER A 123 1.96 -4.59 10.06
CA SER A 123 2.08 -3.38 10.88
C SER A 123 2.75 -2.21 10.12
N GLU A 124 3.76 -2.48 9.30
CA GLU A 124 4.41 -1.46 8.48
C GLU A 124 3.42 -0.82 7.49
N GLU A 125 2.61 -1.63 6.79
CA GLU A 125 1.60 -1.12 5.86
C GLU A 125 0.41 -0.45 6.58
N LEU A 126 -0.02 -0.98 7.74
CA LEU A 126 -1.06 -0.34 8.56
C LEU A 126 -0.59 1.06 9.03
N ILE A 127 0.63 1.19 9.53
CA ILE A 127 1.19 2.49 9.93
C ILE A 127 1.19 3.47 8.75
N LEU A 128 1.49 3.01 7.53
CA LEU A 128 1.41 3.86 6.35
C LEU A 128 -0.03 4.31 6.06
N ILE A 129 -1.03 3.43 6.18
CA ILE A 129 -2.45 3.80 6.05
C ILE A 129 -2.84 4.85 7.09
N LEU A 130 -2.47 4.65 8.36
CA LEU A 130 -2.80 5.57 9.45
C LEU A 130 -2.08 6.93 9.36
N LYS A 131 -1.08 7.05 8.48
CA LYS A 131 -0.39 8.30 8.14
C LYS A 131 -0.98 9.01 6.92
N GLU A 132 -1.86 8.38 6.15
CA GLU A 132 -2.52 9.03 5.02
C GLU A 132 -3.44 10.16 5.50
N GLU A 133 -3.80 11.07 4.60
CA GLU A 133 -4.61 12.24 4.97
C GLU A 133 -6.00 11.88 5.52
N ASN A 134 -6.58 10.78 5.01
CA ASN A 134 -7.86 10.26 5.45
C ASN A 134 -7.78 8.72 5.62
N PRO A 135 -7.27 8.24 6.77
CA PRO A 135 -7.14 6.80 7.02
C PRO A 135 -8.47 6.06 7.01
N LEU A 136 -9.55 6.74 7.39
CA LEU A 136 -10.90 6.16 7.47
C LEU A 136 -11.36 5.61 6.12
N LYS A 137 -11.06 6.30 5.01
CA LYS A 137 -11.40 5.79 3.67
C LYS A 137 -10.74 4.44 3.38
N SER A 138 -9.45 4.31 3.69
CA SER A 138 -8.72 3.05 3.52
C SER A 138 -9.23 1.96 4.47
N LEU A 139 -9.55 2.31 5.71
CA LEU A 139 -10.11 1.36 6.69
C LEU A 139 -11.47 0.82 6.23
N LYS A 140 -12.38 1.68 5.80
CA LYS A 140 -13.68 1.27 5.23
C LYS A 140 -13.50 0.41 3.98
N ARG A 141 -12.60 0.80 3.08
CA ARG A 141 -12.32 0.00 1.88
C ARG A 141 -11.75 -1.39 2.22
N MET A 142 -10.92 -1.49 3.26
CA MET A 142 -10.45 -2.78 3.78
C MET A 142 -11.59 -3.61 4.38
N GLU A 143 -12.55 -2.98 5.06
CA GLU A 143 -13.75 -3.65 5.58
C GLU A 143 -14.63 -4.19 4.44
N GLU A 144 -14.93 -3.35 3.44
CA GLU A 144 -15.70 -3.72 2.23
C GLU A 144 -15.10 -4.92 1.48
N LEU A 145 -13.78 -4.97 1.35
CA LEU A 145 -13.06 -6.04 0.66
C LEU A 145 -12.81 -7.26 1.57
N GLY A 146 -13.17 -7.20 2.85
CA GLY A 146 -12.93 -8.27 3.82
C GLY A 146 -11.47 -8.42 4.26
N ALA A 147 -10.60 -7.45 3.94
CA ALA A 147 -9.20 -7.42 4.36
C ALA A 147 -9.02 -7.03 5.83
N LEU A 148 -9.92 -6.18 6.36
CA LEU A 148 -9.77 -5.58 7.70
C LEU A 148 -9.62 -6.64 8.81
N LYS A 149 -10.43 -7.70 8.77
CA LYS A 149 -10.41 -8.80 9.75
C LYS A 149 -9.07 -9.54 9.86
N TYR A 150 -8.22 -9.48 8.82
CA TYR A 150 -6.88 -10.09 8.85
C TYR A 150 -5.82 -9.16 9.44
N ILE A 151 -6.10 -7.86 9.50
CA ILE A 151 -5.17 -6.80 9.91
C ILE A 151 -5.49 -6.37 11.35
N LEU A 152 -6.77 -6.17 11.64
CA LEU A 152 -7.33 -5.76 12.93
C LEU A 152 -8.59 -6.61 13.20
N PRO A 153 -8.44 -7.87 13.67
CA PRO A 153 -9.54 -8.82 13.78
C PRO A 153 -10.65 -8.37 14.73
N ASP A 154 -10.29 -7.66 15.81
CA ASP A 154 -11.21 -7.26 16.88
C ASP A 154 -11.76 -5.83 16.69
N VAL A 155 -11.49 -5.20 15.54
CA VAL A 155 -11.89 -3.82 15.27
C VAL A 155 -13.11 -3.80 14.36
N GLU A 156 -14.19 -3.17 14.85
CA GLU A 156 -15.40 -2.89 14.08
C GLU A 156 -15.53 -1.38 13.79
N LEU A 157 -15.78 -1.03 12.53
CA LEU A 157 -15.97 0.37 12.11
C LEU A 157 -17.43 0.82 12.28
N ASN A 158 -17.98 0.64 13.47
CA ASN A 158 -19.33 1.11 13.80
C ASN A 158 -19.44 2.65 13.76
N GLU A 159 -20.67 3.17 13.86
CA GLU A 159 -20.92 4.62 13.79
C GLU A 159 -20.13 5.43 14.82
N GLU A 160 -19.94 4.89 16.02
CA GLU A 160 -19.21 5.58 17.08
C GLU A 160 -17.72 5.66 16.76
N THR A 161 -17.10 4.56 16.36
CA THR A 161 -15.71 4.49 15.90
C THR A 161 -15.49 5.47 14.75
N VAL A 162 -16.37 5.46 13.75
CA VAL A 162 -16.31 6.38 12.60
C VAL A 162 -16.41 7.85 13.04
N LYS A 163 -17.37 8.19 13.92
CA LYS A 163 -17.53 9.56 14.46
C LYS A 163 -16.27 10.02 15.19
N ARG A 164 -15.62 9.14 15.97
CA ARG A 164 -14.37 9.47 16.67
C ARG A 164 -13.22 9.66 15.69
N LEU A 165 -13.00 8.73 14.76
CA LEU A 165 -11.92 8.80 13.77
C LEU A 165 -11.99 10.10 12.93
N ASN A 166 -13.19 10.54 12.56
CA ASN A 166 -13.39 11.80 11.84
C ASN A 166 -12.96 13.03 12.65
N LYS A 167 -13.17 13.02 13.97
CA LYS A 167 -12.80 14.14 14.85
C LYS A 167 -11.30 14.21 15.17
N ILE A 168 -10.54 13.12 14.95
CA ILE A 168 -9.11 13.07 15.32
C ILE A 168 -8.31 14.16 14.62
N LYS A 169 -8.49 14.35 13.31
CA LYS A 169 -7.71 15.32 12.53
C LYS A 169 -7.99 16.75 13.01
N ASP A 170 -9.25 17.09 13.21
CA ASP A 170 -9.66 18.43 13.67
C ASP A 170 -9.17 18.70 15.09
N ASN A 171 -9.35 17.75 16.00
CA ASN A 171 -8.83 17.86 17.37
C ASN A 171 -7.30 17.96 17.40
N TYR A 172 -6.62 17.14 16.60
CA TYR A 172 -5.16 17.21 16.47
C TYR A 172 -4.70 18.58 15.98
N ASN A 173 -5.35 19.12 14.94
CA ASN A 173 -5.01 20.45 14.41
C ASN A 173 -5.29 21.57 15.42
N PHE A 174 -6.37 21.45 16.20
CA PHE A 174 -6.68 22.38 17.29
C PHE A 174 -5.60 22.36 18.37
N TRP A 175 -5.26 21.18 18.87
CA TRP A 175 -4.30 21.03 19.98
C TRP A 175 -2.85 21.24 19.54
N LYS A 176 -2.47 20.89 18.31
CA LYS A 176 -1.12 21.14 17.78
C LYS A 176 -0.73 22.62 17.83
N ARG A 177 -1.69 23.54 17.78
CA ARG A 177 -1.46 24.99 17.90
C ARG A 177 -1.29 25.46 19.34
N ASN A 178 -1.74 24.67 20.32
CA ASN A 178 -1.86 25.04 21.73
C ASN A 178 -0.96 24.22 22.66
N ILE A 179 -0.42 23.08 22.20
CA ILE A 179 0.53 22.25 22.93
C ILE A 179 1.95 22.75 22.62
N PRO A 180 2.88 22.78 23.61
CA PRO A 180 4.31 23.02 23.39
C PRO A 180 4.91 22.11 22.30
N ASP A 181 6.16 22.35 21.90
CA ASP A 181 6.90 21.65 20.81
C ASP A 181 7.18 20.14 21.07
N GLU A 182 6.18 19.40 21.56
CA GLU A 182 6.18 17.94 21.63
C GLU A 182 5.74 17.34 20.29
N LYS A 183 6.49 16.33 19.85
CA LYS A 183 6.16 15.59 18.63
C LYS A 183 4.97 14.65 18.88
N VAL A 184 3.76 15.17 18.74
CA VAL A 184 2.55 14.36 18.75
C VAL A 184 2.45 13.58 17.43
N ILE A 185 2.49 12.26 17.52
CA ILE A 185 2.48 11.34 16.38
C ILE A 185 1.04 10.95 16.02
N LEU A 186 0.48 11.61 15.00
CA LEU A 186 -0.93 11.47 14.62
C LEU A 186 -1.39 10.02 14.36
N TRP A 187 -0.57 9.20 13.68
CA TRP A 187 -0.96 7.82 13.39
C TRP A 187 -1.14 6.97 14.66
N MET A 188 -0.44 7.29 15.75
CA MET A 188 -0.60 6.60 17.03
C MET A 188 -1.95 6.94 17.67
N ILE A 189 -2.43 8.18 17.53
CA ILE A 189 -3.77 8.57 18.00
C ILE A 189 -4.84 7.78 17.25
N TYR A 190 -4.72 7.68 15.92
CA TYR A 190 -5.59 6.83 15.12
C TYR A 190 -5.55 5.38 15.57
N PHE A 191 -4.35 4.83 15.77
CA PHE A 191 -4.18 3.45 16.23
C PHE A 191 -4.84 3.22 17.60
N CYS A 192 -4.56 4.06 18.60
CA CYS A 192 -5.16 4.00 19.93
C CYS A 192 -6.69 4.11 19.89
N CYS A 193 -7.25 4.91 18.98
CA CYS A 193 -8.70 5.00 18.80
C CYS A 193 -9.30 3.71 18.24
N LEU A 194 -8.58 2.99 17.36
CA LEU A 194 -9.04 1.73 16.77
C LEU A 194 -9.02 0.59 17.78
N ILE A 195 -7.97 0.49 18.58
CA ILE A 195 -7.78 -0.61 19.54
C ILE A 195 -8.45 -0.37 20.90
N ARG A 196 -9.25 0.68 21.05
CA ARG A 196 -9.81 1.09 22.35
C ARG A 196 -10.70 0.00 23.00
N ASN A 197 -11.32 -0.85 22.20
CA ASN A 197 -12.22 -1.89 22.69
C ASN A 197 -11.48 -3.23 22.98
N LEU A 198 -10.15 -3.23 22.91
CA LEU A 198 -9.28 -4.35 23.31
C LEU A 198 -8.89 -4.27 24.79
#